data_AF-A0A6N7IS44-F1
#
_entry.id   AF-A0A6N7IS44-F1
#
_cell.length_a   1.000
_cell.length_b   1.000
_cell.length_c   1.000
_cell.angle_alpha   90.00
_cell.angle_beta   90.00
_cell.angle_gamma   90.00
#
_symmetry.space_group_name_H-M   'P 1'
#
loop_
_entity.id
_entity.type
_entity.pdbx_description
1 polymer ?
#
loop_
_entity_poly.entity_id
_entity_poly.type
_entity_poly.pdbx_seq_one_letter_code
_entity_poly.pdbx_strand_id
1 'polypeptide(L)'
;EEGRVVGVESSPVLAALVEHGLAGYRGRGSEDLDRARTRVEVVCADHFEYLRSIPRNSFDVVYFDPMFRCPLRLSSAMEPVRGVANPQPLRREALQEALRVARRRVVVKETRESGEFARLGIGNVQGGKYSPVAYGVLVKEVGSGV
;
A
#
# COMPACT_ATOMS: atom_id res chain seq x y z
N GLU A 1 -15.62 6.47 -14.96
CA GLU A 1 -14.88 6.17 -13.72
C GLU A 1 -13.68 7.10 -13.64
N GLU A 2 -13.64 7.94 -12.63
CA GLU A 2 -12.58 8.94 -12.45
C GLU A 2 -11.82 8.60 -11.16
N GLY A 3 -10.49 8.55 -11.24
CA GLY A 3 -9.64 8.21 -10.12
C GLY A 3 -8.21 7.95 -10.56
N ARG A 4 -7.25 8.14 -9.66
CA ARG A 4 -5.84 7.83 -9.90
C ARG A 4 -5.28 7.01 -8.76
N VAL A 5 -4.34 6.13 -9.08
CA VAL A 5 -3.55 5.38 -8.09
C VAL A 5 -2.10 5.77 -8.27
N VAL A 6 -1.41 6.08 -7.18
CA VAL A 6 0.04 6.28 -7.19
C VAL A 6 0.68 5.16 -6.38
N GLY A 7 1.42 4.29 -7.06
CA GLY A 7 2.23 3.25 -6.44
C GLY A 7 3.62 3.78 -6.15
N VAL A 8 3.99 3.83 -4.88
CA VAL A 8 5.31 4.30 -4.44
C VAL A 8 6.16 3.08 -4.06
N GLU A 9 7.29 2.91 -4.74
CA GLU A 9 8.21 1.79 -4.53
C GLU A 9 9.63 2.33 -4.31
N SER A 10 10.28 1.86 -3.25
CA SER A 10 11.63 2.27 -2.88
C SER A 10 12.74 1.55 -3.65
N SER A 11 12.45 0.36 -4.19
CA SER A 11 13.37 -0.42 -5.01
C SER A 11 13.29 0.01 -6.48
N PRO A 12 14.38 0.60 -7.04
CA PRO A 12 14.37 1.01 -8.45
C PRO A 12 14.11 -0.14 -9.41
N VAL A 13 14.58 -1.35 -9.07
CA VAL A 13 14.38 -2.56 -9.87
C VAL A 13 12.90 -2.93 -9.90
N LEU A 14 12.22 -2.93 -8.75
CA LEU A 14 10.80 -3.26 -8.69
C LEU A 14 9.92 -2.16 -9.31
N ALA A 15 10.27 -0.89 -9.09
CA ALA A 15 9.57 0.22 -9.71
C ALA A 15 9.60 0.11 -11.25
N ALA A 16 10.78 -0.12 -11.83
CA ALA A 16 10.95 -0.31 -13.27
C ALA A 16 10.21 -1.56 -13.78
N LEU A 17 10.24 -2.67 -13.02
CA LEU A 17 9.52 -3.89 -13.38
C LEU A 17 8.00 -3.68 -13.42
N VAL A 18 7.44 -2.99 -12.42
CA VAL A 18 6.01 -2.69 -12.34
C VAL A 18 5.60 -1.75 -13.48
N GLU A 19 6.37 -0.69 -13.72
CA GLU A 19 6.13 0.25 -14.81
C GLU A 19 6.13 -0.46 -16.18
N HIS A 20 7.15 -1.29 -16.43
CA HIS A 20 7.22 -2.10 -17.65
C HIS A 20 6.04 -3.07 -17.78
N GLY A 21 5.66 -3.74 -16.68
CA GLY A 21 4.52 -4.65 -16.65
C GLY A 21 3.20 -3.95 -17.00
N LEU A 22 2.95 -2.77 -16.41
CA LEU A 22 1.74 -1.96 -16.68
C LEU A 22 1.69 -1.47 -18.13
N ALA A 23 2.83 -1.07 -18.70
CA ALA A 23 2.92 -0.65 -20.09
C ALA A 23 2.68 -1.82 -21.07
N GLY A 24 3.30 -2.97 -20.79
CA GLY A 24 3.25 -4.17 -21.63
C GLY A 24 1.98 -5.02 -21.52
N TYR A 25 1.11 -4.74 -20.54
CA TYR A 25 -0.15 -5.47 -20.34
C TYR A 25 -1.27 -5.06 -21.32
N ARG A 26 -1.03 -4.09 -22.20
CA ARG A 26 -2.01 -3.60 -23.19
C ARG A 26 -2.62 -4.74 -24.01
N GLY A 27 -3.95 -4.83 -24.04
CA GLY A 27 -4.68 -5.80 -24.86
C GLY A 27 -4.55 -7.25 -24.39
N ARG A 28 -4.03 -7.49 -23.18
CA ARG A 28 -3.95 -8.83 -22.56
C ARG A 28 -5.09 -9.13 -21.59
N GLY A 29 -5.90 -8.13 -21.26
CA GLY A 29 -7.03 -8.24 -20.33
C GLY A 29 -8.34 -7.71 -20.93
N SER A 30 -9.33 -7.51 -20.08
CA SER A 30 -10.57 -6.81 -20.47
C SER A 30 -10.30 -5.32 -20.73
N GLU A 31 -11.22 -4.67 -21.43
CA GLU A 31 -11.17 -3.21 -21.63
C GLU A 31 -11.11 -2.44 -20.30
N ASP A 32 -11.75 -2.95 -19.25
CA ASP A 32 -11.70 -2.36 -17.91
C ASP A 32 -10.29 -2.39 -17.32
N LEU A 33 -9.57 -3.52 -17.47
CA LEU A 33 -8.19 -3.63 -17.03
C LEU A 33 -7.26 -2.72 -17.84
N ASP A 34 -7.51 -2.60 -19.14
CA ASP A 34 -6.77 -1.69 -20.01
C ASP A 34 -7.02 -0.22 -19.67
N ARG A 35 -8.22 0.15 -19.24
CA ARG A 35 -8.53 1.49 -18.72
C ARG A 35 -7.97 1.70 -17.32
N ALA A 36 -7.92 0.67 -16.49
CA ALA A 36 -7.43 0.79 -15.12
C ALA A 36 -5.91 0.97 -15.06
N ARG A 37 -5.15 0.21 -15.86
CA ARG A 37 -3.68 0.28 -15.86
C ARG A 37 -3.14 1.68 -16.19
N THR A 38 -3.83 2.43 -17.05
CA THR A 38 -3.40 3.78 -17.46
C THR A 38 -3.57 4.83 -16.36
N ARG A 39 -4.29 4.49 -15.27
CA ARG A 39 -4.53 5.36 -14.11
C ARG A 39 -3.57 5.07 -12.96
N VAL A 40 -2.65 4.12 -13.13
CA VAL A 40 -1.63 3.76 -12.15
C VAL A 40 -0.34 4.48 -12.52
N GLU A 41 0.08 5.41 -11.66
CA GLU A 41 1.36 6.09 -11.71
C GLU A 41 2.35 5.35 -10.81
N VAL A 42 3.57 5.11 -11.29
CA VAL A 42 4.64 4.48 -10.49
C VAL A 42 5.66 5.56 -10.12
N VAL A 43 5.92 5.72 -8.83
CA VAL A 43 6.94 6.65 -8.30
C VAL A 43 8.02 5.84 -7.60
N CYS A 44 9.25 5.92 -8.11
CA CYS A 44 10.40 5.33 -7.46
C CYS A 44 10.91 6.26 -6.33
N ALA A 45 10.48 6.01 -5.09
CA ALA A 45 10.86 6.81 -3.93
C ALA A 45 10.70 6.02 -2.62
N ASP A 46 11.38 6.47 -1.56
CA ASP A 46 11.03 6.04 -0.21
C ASP A 46 9.63 6.56 0.15
N HIS A 47 8.75 5.68 0.62
CA HIS A 47 7.35 6.01 0.87
C HIS A 47 7.18 7.08 1.96
N PHE A 48 8.07 7.13 2.97
CA PHE A 48 7.99 8.14 4.02
C PHE A 48 8.37 9.52 3.48
N GLU A 49 9.48 9.62 2.76
CA GLU A 49 9.87 10.89 2.13
C GLU A 49 8.85 11.36 1.09
N TYR A 50 8.29 10.44 0.30
CA TYR A 50 7.21 10.75 -0.62
C TYR A 50 6.02 11.32 0.15
N LEU A 51 5.50 10.63 1.17
CA LEU A 51 4.34 11.10 1.95
C LEU A 51 4.58 12.48 2.59
N ARG A 52 5.80 12.77 3.07
CA ARG A 52 6.16 14.10 3.61
C ARG A 52 6.04 15.21 2.57
N SER A 53 6.31 14.91 1.30
CA SER A 53 6.18 15.87 0.20
C SER A 53 4.72 16.14 -0.22
N ILE A 54 3.81 15.21 0.09
CA ILE A 54 2.41 15.31 -0.32
C ILE A 54 1.63 16.21 0.65
N PRO A 55 0.80 17.16 0.16
CA PRO A 55 -0.07 17.97 1.02
C PRO A 55 -1.08 17.16 1.84
N ARG A 56 -1.66 17.80 2.86
CA ARG A 56 -2.72 17.20 3.67
C ARG A 56 -3.94 16.92 2.79
N ASN A 57 -4.67 15.83 3.05
CA ASN A 57 -5.92 15.51 2.36
C ASN A 57 -5.79 15.44 0.82
N SER A 58 -4.66 14.97 0.29
CA SER A 58 -4.45 14.83 -1.16
C SER A 58 -4.98 13.52 -1.74
N PHE A 59 -5.11 12.47 -0.93
CA PHE A 59 -5.63 11.17 -1.36
C PHE A 59 -6.83 10.76 -0.51
N ASP A 60 -7.83 10.08 -1.09
CA ASP A 60 -8.94 9.56 -0.29
C ASP A 60 -8.51 8.45 0.67
N VAL A 61 -7.62 7.59 0.18
CA VAL A 61 -7.10 6.42 0.90
C VAL A 61 -5.58 6.35 0.73
N VAL A 62 -4.88 6.01 1.81
CA VAL A 62 -3.49 5.53 1.75
C VAL A 62 -3.47 4.06 2.15
N TYR A 63 -2.80 3.22 1.37
CA TYR A 63 -2.75 1.78 1.58
C TYR A 63 -1.29 1.32 1.67
N PHE A 64 -0.96 0.58 2.73
CA PHE A 64 0.34 -0.04 2.93
C PHE A 64 0.21 -1.57 2.79
N ASP A 65 1.02 -2.16 1.91
CA ASP A 65 1.20 -3.60 1.75
C ASP A 65 2.69 -3.94 1.83
N PRO A 66 3.29 -3.83 3.04
CA PRO A 66 4.70 -4.15 3.21
C PRO A 66 4.94 -5.63 2.92
N MET A 67 6.14 -5.94 2.41
CA MET A 67 6.55 -7.33 2.25
C MET A 67 6.53 -8.03 3.62
N PHE A 68 5.75 -9.09 3.76
CA PHE A 68 5.67 -9.81 5.04
C PHE A 68 7.05 -10.33 5.46
N ARG A 69 7.46 -9.97 6.67
CA ARG A 69 8.76 -10.38 7.25
C ARG A 69 8.78 -11.87 7.60
N CYS A 70 7.63 -12.44 7.96
CA CYS A 70 7.43 -13.88 8.01
C CYS A 70 6.62 -14.29 6.76
N PRO A 71 7.26 -14.87 5.74
CA PRO A 71 6.56 -15.28 4.53
C PRO A 71 5.45 -16.27 4.87
N LEU A 72 4.26 -16.04 4.30
CA LEU A 72 3.28 -17.12 4.24
C LEU A 72 3.86 -18.21 3.34
N ARG A 73 3.96 -19.43 3.87
CA ARG A 73 4.52 -20.61 3.16
C ARG A 73 3.89 -20.87 1.78
N LEU A 74 2.71 -20.31 1.53
CA LEU A 74 1.96 -20.41 0.28
C LEU A 74 2.28 -19.29 -0.74
N SER A 75 3.16 -18.32 -0.44
CA SER A 75 3.46 -17.16 -1.31
C SER A 75 4.73 -17.31 -2.15
N SER A 76 4.91 -18.47 -2.80
CA SER A 76 6.08 -18.75 -3.66
C SER A 76 6.26 -17.76 -4.81
N ALA A 77 5.16 -17.14 -5.27
CA ALA A 77 5.18 -16.17 -6.37
C ALA A 77 6.01 -14.91 -6.09
N MET A 78 6.22 -14.55 -4.81
CA MET A 78 6.99 -13.36 -4.43
C MET A 78 8.45 -13.67 -4.11
N GLU A 79 8.85 -14.94 -3.99
CA GLU A 79 10.24 -15.34 -3.70
C GLU A 79 11.27 -14.68 -4.63
N PRO A 80 11.06 -14.62 -5.97
CA PRO A 80 12.05 -14.04 -6.88
C PRO A 80 12.32 -12.55 -6.63
N VAL A 81 11.32 -11.83 -6.11
CA VAL A 81 11.41 -10.37 -5.91
C VAL A 81 11.80 -10.00 -4.48
N ARG A 82 11.82 -10.94 -3.52
CA ARG A 82 12.19 -10.64 -2.12
C ARG A 82 13.60 -10.08 -1.98
N GLY A 83 14.56 -10.58 -2.76
CA GLY A 83 15.95 -10.14 -2.68
C GLY A 83 16.17 -8.68 -3.08
N VAL A 84 15.21 -8.08 -3.80
CA VAL A 84 15.26 -6.68 -4.23
C VAL A 84 14.15 -5.84 -3.60
N ALA A 85 13.32 -6.41 -2.72
CA ALA A 85 12.27 -5.72 -2.02
C ALA A 85 12.81 -5.04 -0.75
N ASN A 86 12.12 -4.00 -0.29
CA ASN A 86 12.44 -3.35 0.97
C ASN A 86 11.94 -4.19 2.15
N PRO A 87 12.82 -4.72 3.03
CA PRO A 87 12.42 -5.54 4.16
C PRO A 87 12.02 -4.72 5.40
N GLN A 88 12.17 -3.40 5.36
CA GLN A 88 11.95 -2.56 6.53
C GLN A 88 10.48 -2.57 6.97
N PRO A 89 10.21 -2.71 8.28
CA PRO A 89 8.85 -2.59 8.78
C PRO A 89 8.32 -1.16 8.59
N LEU A 90 7.00 -1.03 8.48
CA LEU A 90 6.36 0.28 8.35
C LEU A 90 6.68 1.18 9.56
N ARG A 91 7.20 2.37 9.31
CA ARG A 91 7.54 3.34 10.36
C ARG A 91 6.26 3.96 10.96
N ARG A 92 6.26 4.27 12.26
CA ARG A 92 5.10 4.95 12.90
C ARG A 92 4.92 6.35 12.32
N GLU A 93 6.02 6.99 11.99
CA GLU A 93 6.11 8.30 11.35
C GLU A 93 5.49 8.27 9.94
N ALA A 94 5.71 7.19 9.18
CA ALA A 94 5.05 6.99 7.89
C ALA A 94 3.53 6.83 8.04
N LEU A 95 3.07 6.16 9.10
CA LEU A 95 1.65 6.06 9.40
C LEU A 95 1.02 7.42 9.76
N GLN A 96 1.75 8.27 10.49
CA GLN A 96 1.32 9.64 10.82
C GLN A 96 1.22 10.52 9.56
N GLU A 97 2.22 10.47 8.69
CA GLU A 97 2.18 11.19 7.41
C GLU A 97 1.04 10.69 6.51
N ALA A 98 0.80 9.38 6.48
CA ALA A 98 -0.34 8.81 5.77
C ALA A 98 -1.69 9.32 6.31
N LEU A 99 -1.87 9.44 7.63
CA LEU A 99 -3.07 10.00 8.23
C LEU A 99 -3.27 11.48 7.88
N ARG A 100 -2.17 12.24 7.76
CA ARG A 100 -2.20 13.63 7.28
C ARG A 100 -2.64 13.68 5.82
N VAL A 101 -2.05 12.86 4.96
CA VAL A 101 -2.30 12.83 3.52
C VAL A 101 -3.67 12.27 3.15
N ALA A 102 -4.18 11.26 3.88
CA ALA A 102 -5.47 10.64 3.62
C ALA A 102 -6.64 11.55 4.03
N ARG A 103 -7.72 11.56 3.23
CA ARG A 103 -8.99 12.23 3.55
C ARG A 103 -9.89 11.34 4.39
N ARG A 104 -9.93 10.04 4.10
CA ARG A 104 -10.92 9.13 4.68
C ARG A 104 -10.30 8.05 5.54
N ARG A 105 -9.27 7.36 5.04
CA ARG A 105 -8.69 6.21 5.76
C ARG A 105 -7.27 5.89 5.37
N VAL A 106 -6.57 5.29 6.33
CA VAL A 106 -5.30 4.59 6.10
C VAL A 106 -5.53 3.11 6.36
N VAL A 107 -5.08 2.27 5.45
CA VAL A 107 -5.22 0.81 5.54
C VAL A 107 -3.83 0.18 5.54
N VAL A 108 -3.57 -0.73 6.48
CA VAL A 108 -2.32 -1.47 6.58
C VAL A 108 -2.64 -2.96 6.46
N LYS A 109 -2.11 -3.61 5.44
CA LYS A 109 -2.18 -5.06 5.28
C LYS A 109 -1.01 -5.71 6.02
N GLU A 110 -1.30 -6.73 6.81
CA GLU A 110 -0.28 -7.50 7.52
C GLU A 110 -0.82 -8.86 7.95
N THR A 111 0.08 -9.78 8.27
CA THR A 111 -0.22 -11.06 8.92
C THR A 111 -0.69 -10.85 10.36
N ARG A 112 -1.64 -11.69 10.80
CA ARG A 112 -2.23 -11.58 12.16
C ARG A 112 -1.21 -11.72 13.28
N GLU A 113 -0.21 -12.56 13.08
CA GLU A 113 0.77 -12.95 14.09
C GLU A 113 2.00 -12.03 14.10
N SER A 114 2.07 -11.04 13.21
CA SER A 114 3.23 -10.14 13.08
C SER A 114 3.49 -9.24 14.29
N GLY A 115 2.47 -9.00 15.14
CA GLY A 115 2.50 -7.98 16.19
C GLY A 115 2.48 -6.52 15.70
N GLU A 116 2.44 -6.26 14.39
CA GLU A 116 2.57 -4.89 13.87
C GLU A 116 1.38 -4.02 14.16
N PHE A 117 0.16 -4.57 14.17
CA PHE A 117 -1.02 -3.77 14.50
C PHE A 117 -0.89 -3.19 15.91
N ALA A 118 -0.46 -4.00 16.88
CA ALA A 118 -0.18 -3.54 18.23
C ALA A 118 0.99 -2.53 18.25
N ARG A 119 2.09 -2.82 17.54
CA ARG A 119 3.24 -1.91 17.44
C ARG A 119 2.84 -0.56 16.84
N LEU A 120 1.98 -0.53 15.84
CA LEU A 120 1.53 0.67 15.14
C LEU A 120 0.34 1.35 15.84
N GLY A 121 -0.23 0.75 16.89
CA GLY A 121 -1.38 1.30 17.61
C GLY A 121 -2.71 1.19 16.84
N ILE A 122 -2.84 0.20 15.95
CA ILE A 122 -4.04 -0.01 15.14
C ILE A 122 -4.98 -0.99 15.85
N GLY A 123 -6.09 -0.48 16.39
CA GLY A 123 -7.09 -1.29 17.10
C GLY A 123 -8.18 -1.90 16.21
N ASN A 124 -8.56 -1.23 15.12
CA ASN A 124 -9.58 -1.73 14.19
C ASN A 124 -8.93 -2.62 13.14
N VAL A 125 -9.03 -3.94 13.34
CA VAL A 125 -8.45 -4.96 12.44
C VAL A 125 -9.58 -5.78 11.81
N GLN A 126 -9.59 -5.84 10.48
CA GLN A 126 -10.59 -6.56 9.68
C GLN A 126 -9.96 -7.72 8.92
N GLY A 127 -10.67 -8.83 8.79
CA GLY A 127 -10.24 -9.98 7.99
C GLY A 127 -11.06 -11.23 8.28
N GLY A 128 -11.15 -12.15 7.31
CA GLY A 128 -11.91 -13.40 7.49
C GLY A 128 -11.30 -14.27 8.59
N LYS A 129 -12.13 -14.98 9.38
CA LYS A 129 -11.72 -15.76 10.56
C LYS A 129 -10.49 -16.66 10.35
N TYR A 130 -10.36 -17.24 9.16
CA TYR A 130 -9.29 -18.18 8.79
C TYR A 130 -8.21 -17.59 7.85
N SER A 131 -8.31 -16.31 7.50
CA SER A 131 -7.32 -15.65 6.64
C SER A 131 -5.98 -15.48 7.36
N PRO A 132 -4.84 -15.85 6.76
CA PRO A 132 -3.53 -15.53 7.35
C PRO A 132 -3.23 -14.02 7.34
N VAL A 133 -3.96 -13.25 6.52
CA VAL A 133 -3.82 -11.80 6.34
C VAL A 133 -5.00 -11.07 6.96
N ALA A 134 -4.73 -9.94 7.61
CA ALA A 134 -5.71 -8.99 8.09
C ALA A 134 -5.36 -7.56 7.66
N TYR A 135 -6.31 -6.65 7.86
CA TYR A 135 -6.22 -5.26 7.46
C TYR A 135 -6.50 -4.37 8.67
N GLY A 136 -5.49 -3.64 9.11
CA GLY A 136 -5.64 -2.58 10.07
C GLY A 136 -6.22 -1.34 9.39
N VAL A 137 -7.30 -0.77 9.93
CA VAL A 137 -8.02 0.35 9.33
C VAL A 137 -8.08 1.52 10.30
N LEU A 138 -7.48 2.63 9.90
CA LEU A 138 -7.59 3.91 10.61
C LEU A 138 -8.54 4.80 9.82
N VAL A 139 -9.67 5.17 10.42
CA VAL A 139 -10.65 6.08 9.81
C VAL A 139 -10.33 7.49 10.29
N LYS A 140 -10.28 8.43 9.36
CA LYS A 140 -10.20 9.85 9.66
C LYS A 140 -11.61 10.34 9.90
N GLU A 141 -11.92 10.63 11.16
CA GLU A 141 -13.15 11.30 11.57
C GLU A 141 -13.34 12.53 10.65
N VAL A 142 -14.46 12.57 9.93
CA VAL A 142 -14.88 13.80 9.27
C VAL A 142 -15.33 14.69 10.41
N GLY A 143 -14.51 15.68 10.78
CA GLY A 143 -14.90 16.65 11.78
C GLY A 143 -16.27 17.19 11.40
N SER A 144 -17.26 16.96 12.27
CA SER A 144 -18.52 17.68 12.26
C SER A 144 -18.14 19.15 12.32
N GLY A 145 -18.18 19.83 11.18
CA GLY A 145 -18.01 21.28 11.14
C GLY A 145 -19.09 21.87 12.04
N VAL A 146 -18.66 22.45 13.16
CA VAL A 146 -19.43 23.47 13.88
C VAL A 146 -19.11 24.80 13.23
#